data_AF-A0AA43U2B8-F1
#
_entry.id   AF-A0AA43U2B8-F1
#
_cell.length_a   1.000
_cell.length_b   1.000
_cell.length_c   1.000
_cell.angle_alpha   90.00
_cell.angle_beta   90.00
_cell.angle_gamma   90.00
#
_symmetry.space_group_name_H-M   'P 1'
#
loop_
_entity.id
_entity.type
_entity.pdbx_description
1 polymer ?
#
loop_
_entity_poly.entity_id
_entity_poly.type
_entity_poly.pdbx_seq_one_letter_code
_entity_poly.pdbx_strand_id
1 'polypeptide(L)'
;LGSTSAAARYASATPSSDVSIDDQKPYAELWMGTHPSLPSKDVQTGRTLLDMVQDNQSLMSTTITEKYGGKLPFLFKVLSIRKALSIQAHPNKKLAGELHAKDSKNYPGSYLQQHEVA
;
A
#
# COMPACT_ATOMS: atom_id res chain seq x y z
N LEU A 1 19.04 -6.84 4.59
CA LEU A 1 18.36 -7.82 5.48
C LEU A 1 18.17 -7.18 6.84
N GLY A 2 17.08 -7.50 7.53
CA GLY A 2 16.69 -6.88 8.80
C GLY A 2 17.04 -5.41 8.90
N SER A 3 17.84 -5.06 9.91
CA SER A 3 18.21 -3.69 10.28
C SER A 3 18.88 -2.86 9.19
N THR A 4 19.46 -3.46 8.14
CA THR A 4 20.01 -2.73 6.98
C THR A 4 18.94 -2.25 6.01
N SER A 5 17.71 -2.77 6.09
CA SER A 5 16.59 -2.32 5.24
C SER A 5 16.06 -0.98 5.71
N ALA A 6 15.86 -0.04 4.78
CA ALA A 6 15.18 1.23 5.10
C ALA A 6 13.75 0.99 5.59
N ALA A 7 13.03 0.05 4.98
CA ALA A 7 11.69 -0.33 5.41
C ALA A 7 11.68 -0.87 6.86
N ALA A 8 12.66 -1.71 7.22
CA ALA A 8 12.80 -2.21 8.59
C ALA A 8 13.09 -1.08 9.59
N ARG A 9 14.07 -0.22 9.28
CA ARG A 9 14.46 0.89 10.17
C ARG A 9 13.32 1.87 10.42
N TYR A 10 12.57 2.22 9.37
CA TYR A 10 11.42 3.11 9.51
C TYR A 10 10.27 2.45 10.26
N ALA A 11 10.02 1.16 10.03
CA ALA A 11 9.03 0.41 10.81
C ALA A 11 9.41 0.39 12.30
N SER A 12 10.67 0.08 12.65
CA SER A 12 11.14 0.05 14.04
C SER A 12 11.23 1.42 14.72
N ALA A 13 11.22 2.52 13.96
CA ALA A 13 11.17 3.86 14.51
C ALA A 13 9.75 4.26 14.97
N THR A 14 8.73 3.49 14.58
CA THR A 14 7.38 3.67 15.09
C THR A 14 7.34 3.22 16.56
N PRO A 15 6.81 4.02 17.49
CA PRO A 15 6.77 3.67 18.91
C PRO A 15 5.65 2.66 19.20
N SER A 16 5.73 1.47 18.59
CA SER A 16 4.82 0.34 18.82
C SER A 16 5.59 -0.88 19.30
N SER A 17 4.94 -1.69 20.15
CA SER A 17 5.51 -2.93 20.69
C SER A 17 5.55 -4.08 19.67
N ASP A 18 4.95 -3.89 18.50
CA ASP A 18 4.57 -4.99 17.61
C ASP A 18 5.66 -5.33 16.58
N VAL A 19 6.71 -4.52 16.48
CA VAL A 19 7.75 -4.65 15.46
C VAL A 19 9.07 -5.04 16.09
N SER A 20 9.40 -6.34 15.99
CA SER A 20 10.75 -6.85 16.24
C SER A 20 11.43 -7.17 14.92
N ILE A 21 12.65 -6.67 14.74
CA ILE A 21 13.41 -6.84 13.49
C ILE A 21 14.24 -8.13 13.54
N ASP A 22 14.03 -9.00 12.55
CA ASP A 22 14.79 -10.21 12.34
C ASP A 22 15.88 -9.98 11.27
N ASP A 23 17.15 -10.02 11.69
CA ASP A 23 18.30 -9.76 10.82
C ASP A 23 18.50 -10.79 9.70
N GLN A 24 17.81 -11.93 9.72
CA GLN A 24 17.85 -12.92 8.65
C GLN A 24 16.72 -12.73 7.61
N LYS A 25 15.72 -11.90 7.89
CA LYS A 25 14.57 -11.70 6.99
C LYS A 25 14.71 -10.49 6.06
N PRO A 26 14.17 -10.59 4.82
CA PRO A 26 14.04 -9.43 3.95
C PRO A 26 12.83 -8.57 4.37
N TYR A 27 13.05 -7.28 4.51
CA TYR A 27 11.99 -6.27 4.65
C TYR A 27 12.00 -5.43 3.38
N ALA A 28 11.13 -5.76 2.43
CA ALA A 28 11.18 -5.23 1.07
C ALA A 28 10.35 -3.95 0.90
N GLU A 29 9.18 -3.88 1.51
CA GLU A 29 8.23 -2.78 1.32
C GLU A 29 7.66 -2.35 2.68
N LEU A 30 7.55 -1.03 2.89
CA LEU A 30 6.72 -0.43 3.95
C LEU A 30 5.56 0.30 3.28
N TRP A 31 4.33 -0.09 3.59
CA TRP A 31 3.12 0.41 2.94
C TRP A 31 2.44 1.47 3.81
N MET A 32 2.05 2.57 3.18
CA MET A 32 1.35 3.69 3.82
C MET A 32 0.12 4.05 3.00
N GLY A 33 -1.05 3.89 3.62
CA GLY A 33 -2.33 4.25 3.03
C GLY A 33 -3.48 3.40 3.53
N THR A 34 -4.54 3.33 2.73
CA THR A 34 -5.81 2.68 3.12
C THR A 34 -5.97 1.29 2.47
N HIS A 35 -4.87 0.63 2.12
CA HIS A 35 -4.95 -0.69 1.48
C HIS A 35 -5.29 -1.78 2.50
N PRO A 36 -6.33 -2.62 2.25
CA PRO A 36 -6.86 -3.54 3.27
C PRO A 36 -5.91 -4.69 3.63
N SER A 37 -5.04 -5.13 2.72
CA SER A 37 -4.12 -6.26 2.99
C SER A 37 -3.03 -5.93 4.01
N LEU A 38 -2.60 -4.68 4.09
CA LEU A 38 -1.55 -4.21 5.01
C LEU A 38 -1.99 -2.84 5.55
N PRO A 39 -2.93 -2.81 6.51
CA PRO A 39 -3.53 -1.58 6.98
C PRO A 39 -2.51 -0.75 7.76
N SER A 40 -2.41 0.54 7.45
CA SER A 40 -1.80 1.53 8.35
C SER A 40 -2.71 1.75 9.55
N LYS A 41 -2.14 1.87 10.74
CA LYS A 41 -2.90 2.00 12.00
C LYS A 41 -2.42 3.19 12.81
N ASP A 42 -3.36 3.81 13.50
CA ASP A 42 -3.06 4.75 14.57
C ASP A 42 -2.43 4.00 15.76
N VAL A 43 -1.31 4.50 16.28
CA VAL A 43 -0.51 3.80 17.29
C VAL A 43 -1.21 3.76 18.65
N GLN A 44 -2.05 4.75 18.97
CA GLN A 44 -2.69 4.86 20.27
C GLN A 44 -4.00 4.07 20.34
N THR A 45 -4.81 4.16 19.28
CA THR A 45 -6.17 3.60 19.23
C THR A 45 -6.22 2.26 18.49
N GLY A 46 -5.20 1.93 17.70
CA GLY A 46 -5.16 0.73 16.85
C GLY A 46 -6.13 0.78 15.65
N ARG A 47 -6.90 1.86 15.49
CA ARG A 47 -7.83 2.05 14.38
C ARG A 47 -7.07 2.09 13.06
N THR A 48 -7.66 1.53 12.01
CA THR A 48 -7.03 1.59 10.69
C THR A 48 -7.22 2.98 10.08
N LEU A 49 -6.26 3.41 9.25
CA LEU A 49 -6.39 4.65 8.50
C LEU A 49 -7.62 4.63 7.59
N LEU A 50 -8.00 3.45 7.07
CA LEU A 50 -9.21 3.26 6.27
C LEU A 50 -10.46 3.65 7.06
N ASP A 51 -10.62 3.14 8.29
CA ASP A 51 -11.78 3.48 9.13
C ASP A 51 -11.78 4.98 9.46
N MET A 52 -10.61 5.55 9.76
CA MET A 52 -10.50 6.97 10.11
C MET A 52 -10.94 7.89 8.98
N VAL A 53 -10.53 7.64 7.73
CA VAL A 53 -10.90 8.48 6.59
C VAL A 53 -12.35 8.27 6.14
N GLN A 54 -12.95 7.13 6.45
CA GLN A 54 -14.37 6.87 6.15
C GLN A 54 -15.30 7.54 7.18
N ASP A 55 -14.91 7.55 8.45
CA ASP A 55 -15.71 8.12 9.53
C ASP A 55 -15.56 9.64 9.67
N ASN A 56 -14.43 10.20 9.20
CA ASN A 56 -14.15 11.63 9.32
C ASN A 56 -13.98 12.31 7.96
N GLN A 57 -15.05 12.96 7.52
CA GLN A 57 -15.11 13.73 6.27
C GLN A 57 -14.18 14.96 6.26
N SER A 58 -13.57 15.36 7.39
CA SER A 58 -12.58 16.44 7.39
C SER A 58 -11.20 15.99 6.90
N LEU A 59 -10.93 14.68 6.83
CA LEU A 59 -9.62 14.14 6.45
C LEU A 59 -9.44 14.03 4.94
N MET A 60 -10.53 14.05 4.18
CA MET A 60 -10.53 14.02 2.71
C MET A 60 -11.62 14.93 2.16
N SER A 61 -11.39 15.57 1.02
CA SER A 61 -12.46 16.37 0.40
C SER A 61 -13.59 15.47 -0.12
N THR A 62 -14.81 16.00 -0.11
CA THR A 62 -16.02 15.32 -0.63
C THR A 62 -15.79 14.76 -2.03
N THR A 63 -15.15 15.55 -2.92
CA THR A 63 -14.84 15.14 -4.29
C THR A 63 -13.95 13.89 -4.36
N ILE A 64 -12.95 13.77 -3.48
CA ILE A 64 -12.07 12.59 -3.43
C ILE A 64 -12.81 11.41 -2.79
N THR A 65 -13.55 11.65 -1.71
CA THR A 65 -14.34 10.62 -1.02
C THR A 65 -15.34 9.95 -1.95
N GLU A 66 -16.13 10.73 -2.69
CA GLU A 66 -17.14 10.22 -3.63
C GLU A 66 -16.49 9.44 -4.79
N LYS A 67 -15.40 9.97 -5.35
CA LYS A 67 -14.74 9.36 -6.52
C LYS A 67 -14.02 8.06 -6.19
N TYR A 68 -13.45 7.94 -5.00
CA TYR A 68 -12.59 6.81 -4.63
C TYR A 68 -13.17 5.95 -3.49
N GLY A 69 -14.44 6.17 -3.12
CA GLY A 69 -15.17 5.34 -2.15
C GLY A 69 -14.60 5.43 -0.74
N GLY A 70 -14.20 6.62 -0.31
CA GLY A 70 -13.63 6.84 1.03
C GLY A 70 -12.28 6.17 1.23
N LYS A 71 -11.47 6.04 0.17
CA LYS A 71 -10.10 5.49 0.21
C LYS A 71 -9.12 6.49 -0.38
N LEU A 72 -7.86 6.42 0.04
CA LEU A 72 -6.82 7.21 -0.60
C LEU A 72 -6.65 6.75 -2.06
N PRO A 73 -6.54 7.68 -3.02
CA PRO A 73 -6.39 7.36 -4.43
C PRO A 73 -4.98 6.91 -4.81
N PHE A 74 -4.11 6.66 -3.83
CA PHE A 74 -2.74 6.22 -4.01
C PHE A 74 -2.33 5.27 -2.88
N LEU A 75 -1.27 4.51 -3.13
CA LEU A 75 -0.57 3.72 -2.14
C LEU A 75 0.87 4.20 -2.10
N PHE A 76 1.31 4.74 -0.97
CA PHE A 76 2.69 5.19 -0.80
C PHE A 76 3.54 4.06 -0.25
N LYS A 77 4.77 3.93 -0.74
CA LYS A 77 5.68 2.85 -0.36
C LYS A 77 7.10 3.35 -0.15
N VAL A 78 7.79 2.76 0.82
CA VAL A 78 9.26 2.73 0.85
C VAL A 78 9.70 1.36 0.37
N LEU A 79 10.47 1.32 -0.72
CA LEU A 79 11.06 0.10 -1.26
C LEU A 79 12.52 -0.01 -0.80
N SER A 80 12.88 -1.15 -0.19
CA SER A 80 14.25 -1.49 0.20
C SER A 80 14.74 -2.67 -0.62
N ILE A 81 15.25 -2.36 -1.81
CA ILE A 81 15.55 -3.35 -2.85
C ILE A 81 16.94 -3.96 -2.65
N ARG A 82 17.00 -5.28 -2.49
CA ARG A 82 18.28 -6.05 -2.39
C ARG A 82 18.63 -6.80 -3.67
N LYS A 83 17.63 -7.29 -4.39
CA LYS A 83 17.76 -8.04 -5.64
C LYS A 83 16.93 -7.33 -6.70
N ALA A 84 17.37 -7.42 -7.96
CA ALA A 84 16.59 -6.91 -9.08
C ALA A 84 15.16 -7.50 -9.05
N LEU A 85 14.17 -6.64 -9.26
CA LEU A 85 12.79 -7.04 -9.47
C LEU A 85 12.59 -7.45 -10.93
N SER A 86 11.48 -8.14 -11.21
CA SER A 86 11.09 -8.45 -12.58
C SER A 86 10.96 -7.17 -13.41
N ILE A 87 11.25 -7.27 -14.70
CA ILE A 87 10.86 -6.22 -15.65
C ILE A 87 9.33 -6.23 -15.73
N GLN A 88 8.71 -5.07 -15.52
CA GLN A 88 7.26 -4.93 -15.42
C GLN A 88 6.76 -3.92 -16.44
N ALA A 89 5.55 -4.16 -16.96
CA ALA A 89 4.79 -3.22 -17.74
C ALA A 89 3.34 -3.26 -17.24
N HIS A 90 2.75 -2.09 -17.02
CA HIS A 90 1.39 -1.98 -16.50
C HIS A 90 0.40 -1.78 -17.64
N PRO A 91 -0.70 -2.56 -17.71
CA PRO A 91 -1.71 -2.37 -18.75
C PRO A 91 -2.39 -1.01 -18.59
N ASN A 92 -2.83 -0.43 -19.71
CA ASN A 92 -3.76 0.69 -19.64
C ASN A 92 -5.15 0.21 -19.15
N LYS A 93 -6.05 1.15 -18.82
CA LYS A 93 -7.37 0.81 -18.25
C LYS A 93 -8.19 -0.17 -19.09
N LYS A 94 -8.16 -0.04 -20.43
CA LYS A 94 -8.90 -0.92 -21.33
C LYS A 94 -8.36 -2.35 -21.23
N LEU A 95 -7.04 -2.52 -21.37
CA LEU A 95 -6.40 -3.82 -21.31
C LEU A 95 -6.51 -4.46 -19.92
N ALA A 96 -6.46 -3.67 -18.84
CA ALA A 96 -6.67 -4.16 -17.48
C ALA A 96 -8.04 -4.84 -17.32
N GLY A 97 -9.10 -4.22 -17.86
CA GLY A 97 -10.45 -4.80 -17.85
C GLY A 97 -10.54 -6.12 -18.65
N GLU A 98 -9.92 -6.17 -19.83
CA GLU A 98 -9.86 -7.38 -20.66
C GLU A 98 -9.12 -8.53 -19.96
N LEU A 99 -7.96 -8.22 -19.35
CA LEU A 99 -7.14 -9.20 -18.63
C LEU A 99 -7.83 -9.70 -17.36
N HIS A 100 -8.47 -8.82 -16.60
CA HIS A 100 -9.25 -9.19 -15.42
C HIS A 100 -10.42 -10.13 -15.77
N ALA A 101 -11.16 -9.83 -16.85
CA ALA A 101 -12.26 -10.68 -17.29
C ALA A 101 -11.79 -12.08 -17.71
N LYS A 102 -10.58 -12.18 -18.28
CA LYS A 102 -9.99 -13.44 -18.74
C LYS A 102 -9.33 -14.25 -17.62
N ASP A 103 -8.66 -13.58 -16.68
CA ASP A 103 -7.87 -14.21 -15.60
C ASP A 103 -7.79 -13.29 -14.37
N SER A 104 -8.90 -13.22 -13.63
CA SER A 104 -9.03 -12.38 -12.44
C SER A 104 -8.08 -12.76 -11.30
N LYS A 105 -7.53 -13.99 -11.31
CA LYS A 105 -6.57 -14.44 -10.31
C LYS A 105 -5.23 -13.73 -10.46
N ASN A 106 -4.73 -13.61 -11.70
CA ASN A 106 -3.46 -12.93 -11.97
C ASN A 106 -3.61 -11.43 -12.22
N TYR A 107 -4.81 -10.98 -12.64
CA TYR A 107 -5.13 -9.58 -12.85
C TYR A 107 -6.27 -9.14 -11.95
N PRO A 108 -6.07 -8.97 -10.63
CA PRO A 108 -7.16 -8.70 -9.70
C PRO A 108 -7.79 -7.29 -9.83
N GLY A 109 -7.11 -6.35 -10.51
CA GLY A 109 -7.58 -4.97 -10.70
C GLY A 109 -8.30 -4.77 -12.03
N SER A 110 -9.61 -4.54 -12.01
CA SER A 110 -10.45 -4.40 -13.21
C SER A 110 -10.45 -3.02 -13.86
N TYR A 111 -10.09 -1.94 -13.15
CA TYR A 111 -10.27 -0.56 -13.65
C TYR A 111 -9.18 0.45 -13.24
N LEU A 112 -8.14 0.01 -12.53
CA LEU A 112 -7.07 0.87 -12.08
C LEU A 112 -5.84 0.66 -12.96
N GLN A 113 -5.53 1.67 -13.77
CA GLN A 113 -4.20 1.76 -14.37
C GLN A 113 -3.22 2.11 -13.26
N GLN A 114 -2.21 1.27 -13.06
CA GLN A 114 -1.15 1.53 -12.11
C GLN A 114 -0.20 2.56 -12.73
N HIS A 115 -0.24 3.78 -12.20
CA HIS A 115 0.75 4.81 -12.48
C HIS A 115 1.71 4.86 -11.30
N GLU A 116 2.99 4.57 -11.55
CA GLU A 116 4.03 4.55 -10.53
C GLU A 116 5.02 5.68 -10.78
N VAL A 117 5.51 6.26 -9.69
CA VAL A 117 6.60 7.24 -9.70
C VAL A 117 7.59 6.78 -8.63
N ALA A 118 8.87 6.75 -8.99
CA ALA A 118 9.98 6.37 -8.11
C ALA A 118 10.74 7.61 -7.65
#